data_AF-A0A929TAA7-F1
#
_entry.id   AF-A0A929TAA7-F1
#
_cell.length_a   1.000
_cell.length_b   1.000
_cell.length_c   1.000
_cell.angle_alpha   90.00
_cell.angle_beta   90.00
_cell.angle_gamma   90.00
#
_symmetry.space_group_name_H-M   'P 1'
#
loop_
_entity.id
_entity.type
_entity.pdbx_description
1 polymer ?
#
loop_
_entity_poly.entity_id
_entity_poly.type
_entity_poly.pdbx_seq_one_letter_code
_entity_poly.pdbx_strand_id
1 'polypeptide(L)'
;MNSKLYKLMNWPEIEEIIYSDGKDPHRILGAHKVGGSMLVQCFLPEAEKVEVLLRKGTKSRRYEMELADEAGFFAALLPYQKDPHAYLYEVTNQDGTQKTIADPYTFEPGIQREDCIKFTSGIHYSIYEKLGAHLQERDGIQGCSFAIWAPCVARVSVIGSFNHFDGRIHQMREVDPCGIYEIFIPDVGAGEEYCFEIKSKAGDIFRREDPFAFAKSKKSEGCALITNPPEMIWHDEAFLQSRKKADKAEMPLSICEISPDLFLADRKIAEDDIYLSEALLHLVQENGFNAVEFMPVMEHDDADPYAVTNFFALSSKIGRMEHFMKVIDTLHRNGIRVILDFPATFFSEKNQSLFRANGSPLYEYAEPTKERQPKSGYLTFDFGRKEVVNYLLSCALYWCSLCHVDGLRVTDIAKIIYLDYDRPPGGWIPNIYGGNQNLEAEDFVKTLNQTVHKRIVVS
;
A
#
# COMPACT_ATOMS: atom_id res chain seq x y z
N MET A 1 7.36 33.97 23.76
CA MET A 1 5.97 33.79 23.29
C MET A 1 5.01 34.79 23.97
N ASN A 2 4.03 35.36 23.26
CA ASN A 2 3.02 36.25 23.83
C ASN A 2 2.08 35.50 24.80
N SER A 3 1.74 36.14 25.94
CA SER A 3 0.91 35.58 27.01
C SER A 3 -0.45 35.00 26.56
N LYS A 4 -1.02 35.52 25.46
CA LYS A 4 -2.29 35.02 24.92
C LYS A 4 -2.11 33.69 24.19
N LEU A 5 -1.06 33.55 23.38
CA LEU A 5 -0.76 32.33 22.63
C LEU A 5 -0.36 31.21 23.60
N TYR A 6 0.48 31.52 24.59
CA TYR A 6 0.90 30.57 25.64
C TYR A 6 -0.25 29.87 26.35
N LYS A 7 -1.34 30.59 26.63
CA LYS A 7 -2.53 30.04 27.32
C LYS A 7 -3.38 29.13 26.43
N LEU A 8 -3.19 29.17 25.11
CA LEU A 8 -3.91 28.35 24.14
C LEU A 8 -3.13 27.08 23.76
N MET A 9 -1.82 27.04 24.05
CA MET A 9 -0.97 25.89 23.75
C MET A 9 -1.28 24.71 24.67
N ASN A 10 -1.43 23.52 24.09
CA ASN A 10 -1.52 22.27 24.84
C ASN A 10 -0.13 21.62 24.95
N TRP A 11 0.66 22.04 25.93
CA TRP A 11 2.07 21.63 26.08
C TRP A 11 2.30 20.12 26.08
N PRO A 12 1.53 19.29 26.81
CA PRO A 12 1.68 17.84 26.73
C PRO A 12 1.51 17.26 25.32
N GLU A 13 0.56 17.77 24.55
CA GLU A 13 0.33 17.27 23.18
C GLU A 13 1.39 17.80 22.19
N ILE A 14 1.95 18.99 22.44
CA ILE A 14 3.08 19.53 21.68
C ILE A 14 4.33 18.68 21.90
N GLU A 15 4.62 18.29 23.14
CA GLU A 15 5.72 17.36 23.44
C GLU A 15 5.54 16.04 22.70
N GLU A 16 4.32 15.51 22.61
CA GLU A 16 4.01 14.29 21.85
C GLU A 16 4.34 14.43 20.35
N ILE A 17 4.11 15.60 19.74
CA ILE A 17 4.55 15.90 18.37
C ILE A 17 6.07 15.95 18.26
N ILE A 18 6.71 16.70 19.16
CA ILE A 18 8.17 16.93 19.14
C ILE A 18 8.94 15.62 19.32
N TYR A 19 8.52 14.77 20.26
CA TYR A 19 9.09 13.45 20.48
C TYR A 19 8.60 12.38 19.49
N SER A 20 7.63 12.75 18.64
CA SER A 20 7.03 11.87 17.64
C SER A 20 6.50 10.58 18.27
N ASP A 21 5.72 10.72 19.34
CA ASP A 21 5.17 9.64 20.16
C ASP A 21 3.66 9.46 20.02
N GLY A 22 3.06 10.25 19.12
CA GLY A 22 1.62 10.29 18.95
C GLY A 22 1.08 9.56 17.74
N LYS A 23 -0.22 9.31 17.82
CA LYS A 23 -1.01 8.66 16.78
C LYS A 23 -2.06 9.55 16.14
N ASP A 24 -2.19 10.80 16.59
CA ASP A 24 -3.13 11.76 16.00
C ASP A 24 -2.56 13.18 16.01
N PRO A 25 -1.64 13.49 15.08
CA PRO A 25 -1.04 14.82 14.99
C PRO A 25 -2.03 15.89 14.51
N HIS A 26 -3.10 15.51 13.79
CA HIS A 26 -4.09 16.44 13.25
C HIS A 26 -4.93 17.14 14.33
N ARG A 27 -4.97 16.60 15.56
CA ARG A 27 -5.65 17.25 16.69
C ARG A 27 -4.98 18.55 17.13
N ILE A 28 -3.70 18.74 16.82
CA ILE A 28 -2.88 19.91 17.21
C ILE A 28 -2.38 20.66 15.98
N LEU A 29 -1.77 19.95 15.03
CA LEU A 29 -1.21 20.56 13.84
C LEU A 29 -2.33 21.04 12.90
N GLY A 30 -2.03 22.04 12.08
CA GLY A 30 -3.03 22.66 11.22
C GLY A 30 -3.77 23.82 11.88
N ALA A 31 -4.88 24.22 11.24
CA ALA A 31 -5.72 25.32 11.68
C ALA A 31 -6.89 24.85 12.54
N HIS A 32 -6.93 25.32 13.79
CA HIS A 32 -7.97 24.99 14.76
C HIS A 32 -8.77 26.22 15.18
N LYS A 33 -10.10 26.14 15.18
CA LYS A 33 -10.96 27.27 15.57
C LYS A 33 -10.86 27.54 17.08
N VAL A 34 -10.52 28.77 17.45
CA VAL A 34 -10.47 29.22 18.86
C VAL A 34 -11.23 30.54 18.98
N GLY A 35 -12.48 30.45 19.45
CA GLY A 35 -13.38 31.61 19.52
C GLY A 35 -13.65 32.22 18.14
N GLY A 36 -13.34 33.52 17.98
CA GLY A 36 -13.43 34.25 16.71
C GLY A 36 -12.15 34.21 15.84
N SER A 37 -11.17 33.41 16.25
CA SER A 37 -9.87 33.26 15.60
C SER A 37 -9.64 31.80 15.19
N MET A 38 -8.54 31.56 14.47
CA MET A 38 -7.97 30.24 14.29
C MET A 38 -6.54 30.22 14.82
N LEU A 39 -6.19 29.19 15.59
CA LEU A 39 -4.84 28.88 16.02
C LEU A 39 -4.23 27.96 14.96
N VAL A 40 -3.17 28.42 14.30
CA VAL A 40 -2.43 27.65 13.30
C VAL A 40 -1.13 27.18 13.93
N GLN A 41 -0.86 25.88 13.88
CA GLN A 41 0.30 25.24 14.50
C GLN A 41 0.98 24.33 13.49
N CYS A 42 2.31 24.40 13.42
CA CYS A 42 3.10 23.51 12.58
C CYS A 42 4.39 23.08 13.28
N PHE A 43 4.90 21.92 12.89
CA PHE A 43 6.19 21.40 13.35
C PHE A 43 7.13 21.24 12.15
N LEU A 44 8.17 22.07 12.12
CA LEU A 44 9.14 22.18 11.04
C LEU A 44 10.55 22.28 11.65
N PRO A 45 11.21 21.14 11.96
CA PRO A 45 12.44 21.10 12.76
C PRO A 45 13.63 21.89 12.20
N GLU A 46 13.70 22.05 10.88
CA GLU A 46 14.81 22.75 10.21
C GLU A 46 14.49 24.22 9.90
N ALA A 47 13.28 24.68 10.21
CA ALA A 47 12.88 26.05 9.97
C ALA A 47 13.49 26.98 11.03
N GLU A 48 14.11 28.08 10.58
CA GLU A 48 14.50 29.19 11.44
C GLU A 48 13.31 30.14 11.67
N LYS A 49 12.50 30.35 10.63
CA LYS A 49 11.35 31.25 10.66
C LYS A 49 10.21 30.69 9.83
N VAL A 50 8.98 30.85 10.33
CA VAL A 50 7.75 30.50 9.60
C VAL A 50 6.78 31.68 9.63
N GLU A 51 6.21 32.00 8.47
CA GLU A 51 5.13 32.98 8.32
C GLU A 51 3.91 32.30 7.68
N VAL A 52 2.70 32.68 8.12
CA VAL A 52 1.44 32.27 7.51
C VAL A 52 1.02 33.32 6.47
N LEU A 53 0.97 32.91 5.21
CA LEU A 53 0.44 33.70 4.11
C LEU A 53 -1.07 33.45 3.97
N LEU A 54 -1.89 34.24 4.67
CA LEU A 54 -3.34 34.14 4.62
C LEU A 54 -3.89 34.77 3.33
N ARG A 55 -4.57 33.97 2.51
CA ARG A 55 -5.18 34.38 1.23
C ARG A 55 -6.66 34.67 1.41
N LYS A 56 -7.13 35.79 0.84
CA LYS A 56 -8.55 36.18 0.81
C LYS A 56 -8.89 36.81 -0.54
N GLY A 57 -9.34 35.97 -1.47
CA GLY A 57 -9.48 36.37 -2.88
C GLY A 57 -8.13 36.73 -3.47
N THR A 58 -7.98 37.94 -4.03
CA THR A 58 -6.73 38.43 -4.62
C THR A 58 -5.76 39.06 -3.62
N LYS A 59 -6.18 39.24 -2.35
CA LYS A 59 -5.34 39.83 -1.31
C LYS A 59 -4.69 38.74 -0.47
N SER A 60 -3.43 38.93 -0.10
CA SER A 60 -2.74 38.12 0.89
C SER A 60 -2.23 38.99 2.04
N ARG A 61 -2.16 38.40 3.24
CA ARG A 61 -1.56 39.03 4.41
C ARG A 61 -0.65 38.03 5.10
N ARG A 62 0.55 38.49 5.46
CA ARG A 62 1.53 37.71 6.22
C ARG A 62 1.32 37.88 7.71
N TYR A 63 1.52 36.79 8.43
CA TYR A 63 1.51 36.71 9.89
C TYR A 63 2.72 35.89 10.32
N GLU A 64 3.64 36.50 11.07
CA GLU A 64 4.77 35.78 11.64
C GLU A 64 4.29 34.79 12.70
N MET A 65 4.81 33.55 12.65
CA MET A 65 4.57 32.55 13.68
C MET A 65 5.60 32.68 14.79
N GLU A 66 5.14 32.53 16.03
CA GLU A 66 6.03 32.49 17.19
C GLU A 66 6.64 31.08 17.31
N LEU A 67 7.96 31.00 17.45
CA LEU A 67 8.65 29.77 17.83
C LEU A 67 8.26 29.43 19.28
N ALA A 68 7.35 28.47 19.44
CA ALA A 68 6.82 28.05 20.73
C ALA A 68 7.77 27.08 21.44
N ASP A 69 8.53 26.28 20.68
CA ASP A 69 9.57 25.37 21.15
C ASP A 69 10.77 25.36 20.19
N GLU A 70 11.99 25.30 20.72
CA GLU A 70 13.24 25.33 19.95
C GLU A 70 13.45 24.11 19.05
N ALA A 71 12.70 23.02 19.27
CA ALA A 71 12.68 21.86 18.38
C ALA A 71 12.03 22.13 17.01
N GLY A 72 11.51 23.36 16.78
CA GLY A 72 10.89 23.77 15.52
C GLY A 72 9.37 23.73 15.56
N PHE A 73 8.76 23.95 16.73
CA PHE A 73 7.31 24.07 16.85
C PHE A 73 6.89 25.54 16.77
N PHE A 74 6.03 25.88 15.82
CA PHE A 74 5.59 27.25 15.57
C PHE A 74 4.08 27.38 15.74
N ALA A 75 3.63 28.54 16.22
CA ALA A 75 2.21 28.84 16.36
C ALA A 75 1.87 30.31 16.03
N ALA A 76 0.69 30.53 15.46
CA ALA A 76 0.14 31.86 15.21
C ALA A 76 -1.37 31.90 15.46
N LEU A 77 -1.86 33.05 15.94
CA LEU A 77 -3.29 33.31 16.08
C LEU A 77 -3.76 34.26 14.96
N LEU A 78 -4.63 33.77 14.09
CA LEU A 78 -5.11 34.49 12.91
C LEU A 78 -6.62 34.78 12.97
N PRO A 79 -7.13 35.73 12.18
CA PRO A 79 -8.58 35.87 11.96
C PRO A 79 -9.16 34.59 11.35
N TYR A 80 -10.26 34.10 11.91
CA TYR A 80 -10.91 32.87 11.45
C TYR A 80 -11.26 32.92 9.95
N GLN A 81 -10.89 31.86 9.22
CA GLN A 81 -11.38 31.58 7.88
C GLN A 81 -12.27 30.34 7.89
N LYS A 82 -13.29 30.34 7.04
CA LYS A 82 -14.17 29.18 6.86
C LYS A 82 -13.49 28.07 6.06
N ASP A 83 -12.69 28.46 5.08
CA ASP A 83 -11.87 27.56 4.28
C ASP A 83 -10.59 27.20 5.07
N PRO A 84 -10.37 25.92 5.42
CA PRO A 84 -9.18 25.49 6.16
C PRO A 84 -7.90 25.62 5.33
N HIS A 85 -8.00 25.67 4.00
CA HIS A 85 -6.87 25.78 3.06
C HIS A 85 -6.56 27.22 2.65
N ALA A 86 -7.14 28.20 3.33
CA ALA A 86 -7.01 29.62 3.00
C ALA A 86 -5.61 30.21 3.24
N TYR A 87 -4.61 29.41 3.61
CA TYR A 87 -3.26 29.88 3.88
C TYR A 87 -2.19 28.91 3.36
N LEU A 88 -0.97 29.42 3.25
CA LEU A 88 0.25 28.63 3.06
C LEU A 88 1.28 29.05 4.10
N TYR A 89 2.28 28.19 4.34
CA TYR A 89 3.47 28.56 5.11
C TYR A 89 4.54 29.11 4.16
N GLU A 90 5.08 30.28 4.48
CA GLU A 90 6.36 30.76 3.96
C GLU A 90 7.43 30.40 5.00
N VAL A 91 8.27 29.40 4.67
CA VAL A 91 9.29 28.83 5.55
C VAL A 91 10.66 29.32 5.14
N THR A 92 11.43 29.84 6.10
CA THR A 92 12.87 30.11 5.94
C THR A 92 13.65 29.10 6.78
N ASN A 93 14.46 28.28 6.12
CA ASN A 93 15.33 27.30 6.78
C ASN A 93 16.62 27.96 7.28
N GLN A 94 17.34 27.26 8.15
CA GLN A 94 18.61 27.72 8.74
C GLN A 94 19.73 28.02 7.72
N ASP A 95 19.67 27.42 6.52
CA ASP A 95 20.59 27.69 5.42
C ASP A 95 20.20 28.93 4.57
N GLY A 96 19.12 29.62 4.97
CA GLY A 96 18.56 30.79 4.28
C GLY A 96 17.65 30.44 3.10
N THR A 97 17.43 29.15 2.80
CA THR A 97 16.49 28.75 1.74
C THR A 97 15.05 29.10 2.15
N GLN A 98 14.29 29.60 1.18
CA GLN A 98 12.88 29.95 1.38
C GLN A 98 12.00 29.07 0.50
N LYS A 99 10.93 28.53 1.10
CA LYS A 99 9.91 27.75 0.40
C LYS A 99 8.52 28.16 0.83
N THR A 100 7.58 28.11 -0.10
CA THR A 100 6.15 28.22 0.21
C THR A 100 5.55 26.83 0.14
N ILE A 101 4.92 26.36 1.21
CA ILE A 101 4.34 25.02 1.29
C ILE A 101 2.90 25.08 1.78
N ALA A 102 2.06 24.17 1.29
CA ALA A 102 0.73 23.94 1.85
C ALA A 102 0.83 23.12 3.15
N ASP A 103 -0.21 23.21 3.97
CA ASP A 103 -0.28 22.49 5.24
C ASP A 103 -0.92 21.10 5.02
N PRO A 104 -0.23 19.99 5.28
CA PRO A 104 -0.81 18.66 5.15
C PRO A 104 -1.84 18.34 6.24
N TYR A 105 -1.86 19.08 7.36
CA TYR A 105 -2.72 18.81 8.52
C TYR A 105 -4.08 19.53 8.47
N THR A 106 -4.44 20.18 7.36
CA THR A 106 -5.75 20.82 7.16
C THR A 106 -6.79 19.89 6.51
N PHE A 107 -6.39 18.69 6.06
CA PHE A 107 -7.25 17.77 5.34
C PHE A 107 -7.96 16.78 6.27
N GLU A 108 -9.27 16.67 6.12
CA GLU A 108 -10.10 15.68 6.82
C GLU A 108 -9.70 14.22 6.46
N PRO A 109 -10.17 13.22 7.20
CA PRO A 109 -9.90 11.83 6.87
C PRO A 109 -10.31 11.38 5.47
N GLY A 110 -9.39 10.77 4.72
CA GLY A 110 -9.67 10.19 3.40
C GLY A 110 -10.25 8.78 3.50
N ILE A 111 -9.82 8.05 4.52
CA ILE A 111 -10.39 6.77 4.95
C ILE A 111 -11.53 7.03 5.93
N GLN A 112 -12.67 6.38 5.71
CA GLN A 112 -13.86 6.54 6.54
C GLN A 112 -14.05 5.34 7.47
N ARG A 113 -14.85 5.54 8.53
CA ARG A 113 -15.19 4.47 9.48
C ARG A 113 -15.75 3.20 8.80
N GLU A 114 -16.52 3.36 7.73
CA GLU A 114 -17.05 2.22 6.97
C GLU A 114 -15.92 1.40 6.29
N ASP A 115 -14.88 2.07 5.79
CA ASP A 115 -13.70 1.39 5.24
C ASP A 115 -13.00 0.57 6.33
N CYS A 116 -12.81 1.16 7.52
CA CYS A 116 -12.22 0.48 8.68
C CYS A 116 -13.02 -0.77 9.08
N ILE A 117 -14.35 -0.66 9.13
CA ILE A 117 -15.23 -1.79 9.46
C ILE A 117 -15.13 -2.90 8.40
N LYS A 118 -15.18 -2.56 7.12
CA LYS A 118 -15.06 -3.54 6.04
C LYS A 118 -13.70 -4.24 6.06
N PHE A 119 -12.63 -3.49 6.28
CA PHE A 119 -11.27 -4.00 6.29
C PHE A 119 -11.03 -4.96 7.46
N THR A 120 -11.38 -4.55 8.68
CA THR A 120 -11.29 -5.39 9.88
C THR A 120 -12.25 -6.60 9.84
N SER A 121 -13.30 -6.54 9.02
CA SER A 121 -14.20 -7.67 8.77
C SER A 121 -13.74 -8.59 7.63
N GLY A 122 -12.67 -8.27 6.91
CA GLY A 122 -12.15 -9.10 5.82
C GLY A 122 -12.93 -9.00 4.50
N ILE A 123 -13.68 -7.92 4.29
CA ILE A 123 -14.63 -7.78 3.17
C ILE A 123 -14.44 -6.47 2.37
N HIS A 124 -13.37 -5.70 2.61
CA HIS A 124 -13.05 -4.51 1.82
C HIS A 124 -12.24 -4.88 0.57
N TYR A 125 -12.94 -5.39 -0.44
CA TYR A 125 -12.33 -5.98 -1.63
C TYR A 125 -11.54 -5.02 -2.52
N SER A 126 -11.76 -3.71 -2.38
CA SER A 126 -11.01 -2.67 -3.09
C SER A 126 -10.19 -1.79 -2.13
N ILE A 127 -9.79 -2.33 -0.97
CA ILE A 127 -8.99 -1.59 0.02
C ILE A 127 -7.67 -1.05 -0.55
N TYR A 128 -7.13 -1.66 -1.60
CA TYR A 128 -5.96 -1.17 -2.32
C TYR A 128 -6.16 0.19 -2.99
N GLU A 129 -7.41 0.68 -3.13
CA GLU A 129 -7.72 2.04 -3.60
C GLU A 129 -7.62 3.09 -2.47
N LYS A 130 -7.34 2.65 -1.23
CA LYS A 130 -7.30 3.47 -0.02
C LYS A 130 -5.98 3.33 0.72
N LEU A 131 -5.54 2.10 0.97
CA LEU A 131 -4.21 1.80 1.49
C LEU A 131 -3.18 1.91 0.37
N GLY A 132 -1.97 2.29 0.72
CA GLY A 132 -0.91 2.58 -0.26
C GLY A 132 -0.66 4.08 -0.42
N ALA A 133 0.01 4.44 -1.51
CA ALA A 133 0.14 5.82 -1.99
C ALA A 133 -0.77 6.05 -3.20
N HIS A 134 -1.57 7.12 -3.15
CA HIS A 134 -2.54 7.48 -4.17
C HIS A 134 -2.39 8.96 -4.55
N LEU A 135 -1.95 9.21 -5.78
CA LEU A 135 -1.96 10.54 -6.36
C LEU A 135 -3.41 10.95 -6.61
N GLN A 136 -3.84 12.05 -6.00
CA GLN A 136 -5.20 12.53 -6.15
C GLN A 136 -5.34 14.02 -5.86
N GLU A 137 -6.45 14.58 -6.31
CA GLU A 137 -6.89 15.91 -5.94
C GLU A 137 -7.80 15.85 -4.72
N ARG A 138 -7.49 16.61 -3.68
CA ARG A 138 -8.36 16.80 -2.51
C ARG A 138 -8.61 18.29 -2.30
N ASP A 139 -9.88 18.68 -2.20
CA ASP A 139 -10.29 20.08 -2.02
C ASP A 139 -9.68 21.06 -3.03
N GLY A 140 -9.46 20.62 -4.29
CA GLY A 140 -8.84 21.44 -5.33
C GLY A 140 -7.30 21.46 -5.31
N ILE A 141 -6.68 20.68 -4.43
CA ILE A 141 -5.23 20.64 -4.23
C ILE A 141 -4.70 19.27 -4.66
N GLN A 142 -3.72 19.28 -5.55
CA GLN A 142 -3.03 18.08 -6.02
C GLN A 142 -2.03 17.60 -4.97
N GLY A 143 -1.89 16.30 -4.81
CA GLY A 143 -0.92 15.71 -3.88
C GLY A 143 -1.05 14.20 -3.82
N CYS A 144 -0.55 13.62 -2.73
CA CYS A 144 -0.57 12.18 -2.52
C CYS A 144 -1.20 11.83 -1.17
N SER A 145 -2.15 10.89 -1.16
CA SER A 145 -2.61 10.25 0.07
C SER A 145 -1.80 9.01 0.37
N PHE A 146 -1.35 8.89 1.60
CA PHE A 146 -0.64 7.74 2.10
C PHE A 146 -1.45 7.08 3.19
N ALA A 147 -1.58 5.75 3.15
CA ALA A 147 -2.14 5.01 4.26
C ALA A 147 -1.52 3.62 4.42
N ILE A 148 -1.33 3.20 5.67
CA ILE A 148 -0.77 1.89 6.03
C ILE A 148 -1.50 1.31 7.23
N TRP A 149 -1.71 -0.01 7.22
CA TRP A 149 -2.17 -0.74 8.39
C TRP A 149 -0.98 -1.20 9.24
N ALA A 150 -0.85 -0.60 10.43
CA ALA A 150 0.20 -0.86 11.39
C ALA A 150 -0.36 -0.77 12.83
N PRO A 151 -1.18 -1.74 13.28
CA PRO A 151 -1.80 -1.69 14.60
C PRO A 151 -0.76 -1.82 15.71
N CYS A 152 -1.12 -1.38 16.92
CA CYS A 152 -0.33 -1.55 18.15
C CYS A 152 1.04 -0.84 18.18
N VAL A 153 1.25 0.17 17.35
CA VAL A 153 2.45 1.02 17.35
C VAL A 153 2.21 2.32 18.13
N ALA A 154 3.27 3.07 18.41
CA ALA A 154 3.15 4.41 19.00
C ALA A 154 2.82 5.45 17.91
N ARG A 155 3.57 5.40 16.80
CA ARG A 155 3.50 6.41 15.73
C ARG A 155 3.86 5.81 14.38
N VAL A 156 3.24 6.33 13.33
CA VAL A 156 3.65 6.12 11.94
C VAL A 156 3.89 7.49 11.29
N SER A 157 4.94 7.58 10.49
CA SER A 157 5.21 8.73 9.62
C SER A 157 5.46 8.24 8.20
N VAL A 158 5.12 9.05 7.20
CA VAL A 158 5.59 8.82 5.83
C VAL A 158 6.87 9.62 5.60
N ILE A 159 7.89 8.96 5.06
CA ILE A 159 9.21 9.54 4.79
C ILE A 159 9.58 9.32 3.34
N GLY A 160 10.22 10.28 2.71
CA GLY A 160 10.56 10.24 1.30
C GLY A 160 11.43 11.41 0.86
N SER A 161 11.64 11.53 -0.45
CA SER A 161 12.42 12.63 -1.04
C SER A 161 11.87 14.01 -0.65
N PHE A 162 10.55 14.18 -0.63
CA PHE A 162 9.83 15.41 -0.30
C PHE A 162 10.05 15.93 1.13
N ASN A 163 10.54 15.10 2.07
CA ASN A 163 10.84 15.51 3.43
C ASN A 163 12.22 15.06 3.92
N HIS A 164 13.14 14.82 2.99
CA HIS A 164 14.52 14.39 3.29
C HIS A 164 14.61 13.14 4.18
N PHE A 165 13.61 12.27 4.08
CA PHE A 165 13.44 11.08 4.89
C PHE A 165 13.39 11.33 6.42
N ASP A 166 12.93 12.52 6.86
CA ASP A 166 12.76 12.86 8.28
C ASP A 166 11.36 12.46 8.79
N GLY A 167 11.33 11.43 9.63
CA GLY A 167 10.10 10.89 10.23
C GLY A 167 9.42 11.79 11.25
N ARG A 168 9.98 12.96 11.58
CA ARG A 168 9.37 13.94 12.48
C ARG A 168 8.36 14.85 11.77
N ILE A 169 8.48 15.01 10.45
CA ILE A 169 7.77 16.05 9.68
C ILE A 169 6.34 15.64 9.31
N HIS A 170 6.19 14.48 8.67
CA HIS A 170 4.90 13.99 8.16
C HIS A 170 4.37 12.82 9.00
N GLN A 171 4.04 13.12 10.25
CA GLN A 171 3.42 12.18 11.18
C GLN A 171 1.97 11.89 10.76
N MET A 172 1.54 10.64 10.83
CA MET A 172 0.24 10.18 10.34
C MET A 172 -0.77 10.06 11.48
N ARG A 173 -2.06 10.23 11.19
CA ARG A 173 -3.14 9.96 12.16
C ARG A 173 -3.65 8.53 12.03
N GLU A 174 -3.99 7.90 13.14
CA GLU A 174 -4.77 6.67 13.18
C GLU A 174 -6.25 7.00 12.93
N VAL A 175 -6.86 6.35 11.95
CA VAL A 175 -8.28 6.54 11.59
C VAL A 175 -9.12 5.42 12.19
N ASP A 176 -10.01 5.78 13.12
CA ASP A 176 -10.69 4.82 14.00
C ASP A 176 -9.64 3.99 14.79
N PRO A 177 -9.95 3.34 15.92
CA PRO A 177 -8.96 2.51 16.62
C PRO A 177 -8.80 1.14 15.93
N CYS A 178 -8.52 1.14 14.63
CA CYS A 178 -8.36 -0.04 13.77
C CYS A 178 -6.91 -0.26 13.28
N GLY A 179 -5.98 0.62 13.64
CA GLY A 179 -4.57 0.53 13.27
C GLY A 179 -4.25 0.97 11.84
N ILE A 180 -5.18 1.59 11.11
CA ILE A 180 -4.86 2.27 9.84
C ILE A 180 -4.39 3.68 10.14
N TYR A 181 -3.21 4.02 9.65
CA TYR A 181 -2.65 5.37 9.71
C TYR A 181 -2.74 6.02 8.33
N GLU A 182 -3.09 7.30 8.25
CA GLU A 182 -3.08 8.06 6.99
C GLU A 182 -2.55 9.50 7.12
N ILE A 183 -2.22 10.09 5.96
CA ILE A 183 -2.03 11.52 5.75
C ILE A 183 -2.22 11.86 4.27
N PHE A 184 -2.69 13.07 3.96
CA PHE A 184 -2.56 13.64 2.61
C PHE A 184 -1.48 14.71 2.60
N ILE A 185 -0.56 14.62 1.66
CA ILE A 185 0.53 15.60 1.50
C ILE A 185 0.35 16.32 0.17
N PRO A 186 0.05 17.64 0.21
CA PRO A 186 -0.01 18.48 -0.99
C PRO A 186 1.30 18.49 -1.77
N ASP A 187 1.19 18.70 -3.08
CA ASP A 187 2.30 18.95 -4.00
C ASP A 187 3.33 17.80 -4.13
N VAL A 188 3.10 16.66 -3.47
CA VAL A 188 3.89 15.43 -3.67
C VAL A 188 3.41 14.71 -4.93
N GLY A 189 4.35 14.39 -5.82
CA GLY A 189 4.08 13.91 -7.17
C GLY A 189 4.52 12.47 -7.46
N ALA A 190 4.17 12.01 -8.67
CA ALA A 190 4.59 10.70 -9.17
C ALA A 190 6.12 10.58 -9.28
N GLY A 191 6.63 9.37 -9.06
CA GLY A 191 8.05 9.02 -9.20
C GLY A 191 8.92 9.38 -8.00
N GLU A 192 8.37 10.04 -6.99
CA GLU A 192 9.05 10.23 -5.71
C GLU A 192 9.15 8.92 -4.92
N GLU A 193 10.23 8.78 -4.16
CA GLU A 193 10.48 7.62 -3.31
C GLU A 193 9.90 7.84 -1.93
N TYR A 194 9.25 6.82 -1.38
CA TYR A 194 8.74 6.86 -0.01
C TYR A 194 8.82 5.51 0.70
N CYS A 195 8.81 5.55 2.02
CA CYS A 195 8.53 4.42 2.89
C CYS A 195 7.83 4.94 4.16
N PHE A 196 7.43 4.02 5.04
CA PHE A 196 6.86 4.37 6.33
C PHE A 196 7.91 4.22 7.43
N GLU A 197 8.01 5.22 8.31
CA GLU A 197 8.78 5.13 9.54
C GLU A 197 7.84 4.84 10.70
N ILE A 198 8.03 3.69 11.35
CA ILE A 198 7.18 3.22 12.44
C ILE A 198 7.96 3.28 13.75
N LYS A 199 7.33 3.83 14.78
CA LYS A 199 7.83 3.82 16.17
C LYS A 199 7.01 2.82 16.99
N SER A 200 7.68 1.81 17.54
CA SER A 200 7.05 0.82 18.42
C SER A 200 6.65 1.47 19.76
N LYS A 201 5.76 0.83 20.52
CA LYS A 201 5.42 1.27 21.89
C LYS A 201 6.61 1.17 22.86
N ALA A 202 7.64 0.40 22.51
CA ALA A 202 8.88 0.33 23.28
C ALA A 202 9.88 1.43 22.90
N GLY A 203 9.60 2.21 21.85
CA GLY A 203 10.44 3.30 21.36
C GLY A 203 11.36 2.95 20.20
N ASP A 204 11.35 1.70 19.72
CA ASP A 204 12.15 1.30 18.56
C ASP A 204 11.63 1.96 17.29
N ILE A 205 12.54 2.49 16.46
CA ILE A 205 12.20 3.14 15.20
C ILE A 205 12.74 2.29 14.05
N PHE A 206 11.90 1.99 13.07
CA PHE A 206 12.28 1.23 11.88
C PHE A 206 11.48 1.65 10.65
N ARG A 207 12.02 1.35 9.47
CA ARG A 207 11.39 1.64 8.18
C ARG A 207 10.68 0.42 7.62
N ARG A 208 9.61 0.65 6.87
CA ARG A 208 8.86 -0.37 6.14
C ARG A 208 8.50 0.11 4.75
N GLU A 209 8.74 -0.76 3.78
CA GLU A 209 8.18 -0.63 2.44
C GLU A 209 6.65 -0.71 2.54
N ASP A 210 5.96 -0.04 1.63
CA ASP A 210 4.50 -0.06 1.57
C ASP A 210 3.97 -1.44 1.07
N PRO A 211 3.16 -2.16 1.87
CA PRO A 211 2.56 -3.43 1.44
C PRO A 211 1.64 -3.31 0.22
N PHE A 212 1.11 -2.11 -0.04
CA PHE A 212 0.18 -1.78 -1.12
C PHE A 212 0.82 -0.93 -2.22
N ALA A 213 2.16 -0.83 -2.26
CA ALA A 213 2.82 -0.09 -3.33
C ALA A 213 2.60 -0.73 -4.71
N PHE A 214 2.28 0.11 -5.69
CA PHE A 214 2.14 -0.30 -7.08
C PHE A 214 3.47 -0.37 -7.84
N ALA A 215 4.54 0.18 -7.25
CA ALA A 215 5.90 0.11 -7.79
C ALA A 215 6.94 0.17 -6.67
N LYS A 216 8.00 -0.62 -6.79
CA LYS A 216 9.13 -0.63 -5.87
C LYS A 216 10.22 0.34 -6.34
N SER A 217 10.94 0.98 -5.41
CA SER A 217 12.11 1.78 -5.78
C SER A 217 13.26 0.90 -6.26
N LYS A 218 13.86 1.28 -7.38
CA LYS A 218 15.12 0.70 -7.88
C LYS A 218 16.37 1.31 -7.22
N LYS A 219 16.26 2.45 -6.54
CA LYS A 219 17.42 3.20 -6.00
C LYS A 219 17.58 3.03 -4.49
N SER A 220 16.46 2.96 -3.77
CA SER A 220 16.43 2.99 -2.31
C SER A 220 15.79 1.71 -1.80
N GLU A 221 16.60 0.85 -1.19
CA GLU A 221 16.14 -0.39 -0.56
C GLU A 221 15.08 -0.09 0.51
N GLY A 222 14.00 -0.88 0.54
CA GLY A 222 12.89 -0.71 1.49
C GLY A 222 11.97 0.46 1.19
N CYS A 223 12.09 1.09 0.01
CA CYS A 223 11.22 2.17 -0.44
C CYS A 223 10.37 1.75 -1.65
N ALA A 224 9.22 2.38 -1.77
CA ALA A 224 8.33 2.32 -2.91
C ALA A 224 8.43 3.60 -3.75
N LEU A 225 7.87 3.56 -4.96
CA LEU A 225 7.69 4.73 -5.82
C LEU A 225 6.23 5.14 -5.83
N ILE A 226 5.98 6.44 -5.71
CA ILE A 226 4.62 6.99 -5.83
C ILE A 226 4.17 6.87 -7.28
N THR A 227 3.12 6.10 -7.51
CA THR A 227 2.45 5.98 -8.82
C THR A 227 1.03 5.50 -8.60
N ASN A 228 0.12 5.85 -9.50
CA ASN A 228 -1.17 5.18 -9.59
C ASN A 228 -1.08 4.02 -10.59
N PRO A 229 -1.98 3.03 -10.51
CA PRO A 229 -2.19 2.09 -11.60
C PRO A 229 -2.57 2.85 -12.88
N PRO A 230 -2.10 2.42 -14.06
CA PRO A 230 -2.41 3.12 -15.30
C PRO A 230 -3.88 2.96 -15.69
N GLU A 231 -4.46 4.01 -16.26
CA GLU A 231 -5.73 3.90 -16.97
C GLU A 231 -5.49 3.32 -18.37
N MET A 232 -6.27 2.31 -18.76
CA MET A 232 -6.16 1.67 -20.06
C MET A 232 -7.52 1.56 -20.75
N ILE A 233 -7.52 1.80 -22.07
CA ILE A 233 -8.66 1.50 -22.93
C ILE A 233 -8.51 0.06 -23.42
N TRP A 234 -9.37 -0.83 -22.93
CA TRP A 234 -9.42 -2.24 -23.29
C TRP A 234 -10.22 -2.48 -24.58
N HIS A 235 -9.86 -3.55 -25.31
CA HIS A 235 -10.49 -3.95 -26.56
C HIS A 235 -10.91 -5.45 -26.53
N ASP A 236 -11.00 -6.03 -25.34
CA ASP A 236 -11.27 -7.45 -25.09
C ASP A 236 -12.73 -7.75 -24.71
N GLU A 237 -13.64 -6.77 -24.79
CA GLU A 237 -15.04 -6.92 -24.39
C GLU A 237 -15.71 -8.16 -25.01
N ALA A 238 -15.47 -8.41 -26.31
CA ALA A 238 -16.02 -9.59 -26.99
C ALA A 238 -15.54 -10.92 -26.37
N PHE A 239 -14.27 -10.97 -25.93
CA PHE A 239 -13.70 -12.12 -25.25
C PHE A 239 -14.31 -12.28 -23.85
N LEU A 240 -14.39 -11.21 -23.06
CA LEU A 240 -14.99 -11.25 -21.72
C LEU A 240 -16.46 -11.69 -21.76
N GLN A 241 -17.23 -11.24 -22.75
CA GLN A 241 -18.63 -11.67 -22.94
C GLN A 241 -18.76 -13.13 -23.34
N SER A 242 -17.82 -13.66 -24.13
CA SER A 242 -17.83 -15.09 -24.48
C SER A 242 -17.46 -15.96 -23.28
N ARG A 243 -16.46 -15.52 -22.49
CA ARG A 243 -16.01 -16.17 -21.24
C ARG A 243 -17.14 -16.34 -20.22
N LYS A 244 -18.00 -15.32 -20.05
CA LYS A 244 -19.15 -15.37 -19.10
C LYS A 244 -20.20 -16.41 -19.49
N LYS A 245 -20.37 -16.67 -20.79
CA LYS A 245 -21.40 -17.59 -21.32
C LYS A 245 -20.91 -19.03 -21.43
N ALA A 246 -19.60 -19.25 -21.40
CA ALA A 246 -19.02 -20.56 -21.64
C ALA A 246 -19.19 -21.49 -20.43
N ASP A 247 -19.51 -22.77 -20.70
CA ASP A 247 -19.44 -23.80 -19.67
C ASP A 247 -17.97 -24.19 -19.43
N LYS A 248 -17.42 -23.68 -18.34
CA LYS A 248 -16.00 -23.87 -17.98
C LYS A 248 -15.63 -25.34 -17.76
N ALA A 249 -16.59 -26.19 -17.38
CA ALA A 249 -16.32 -27.61 -17.18
C ALA A 249 -16.12 -28.38 -18.50
N GLU A 250 -16.67 -27.86 -19.60
CA GLU A 250 -16.62 -28.51 -20.91
C GLU A 250 -15.61 -27.85 -21.87
N MET A 251 -15.03 -26.70 -21.50
CA MET A 251 -14.02 -26.03 -22.32
C MET A 251 -12.68 -26.78 -22.31
N PRO A 252 -12.08 -27.07 -23.48
CA PRO A 252 -10.71 -27.60 -23.51
C PRO A 252 -9.75 -26.58 -22.91
N LEU A 253 -8.79 -27.04 -22.11
CA LEU A 253 -7.76 -26.20 -21.50
C LEU A 253 -6.39 -26.77 -21.81
N SER A 254 -5.62 -26.04 -22.61
CA SER A 254 -4.24 -26.34 -22.96
C SER A 254 -3.40 -25.11 -22.67
N ILE A 255 -2.53 -25.23 -21.66
CA ILE A 255 -1.82 -24.12 -21.02
C ILE A 255 -0.35 -24.13 -21.47
N CYS A 256 0.14 -22.97 -21.87
CA CYS A 256 1.56 -22.69 -22.00
C CYS A 256 2.04 -21.97 -20.72
N GLU A 257 2.79 -22.65 -19.86
CA GLU A 257 3.40 -22.04 -18.65
C GLU A 257 4.67 -21.26 -19.04
N ILE A 258 4.77 -20.01 -18.60
CA ILE A 258 5.83 -19.09 -19.02
C ILE A 258 6.33 -18.27 -17.82
N SER A 259 7.64 -18.22 -17.64
CA SER A 259 8.30 -17.18 -16.83
C SER A 259 8.52 -15.94 -17.71
N PRO A 260 7.80 -14.83 -17.49
CA PRO A 260 7.86 -13.68 -18.38
C PRO A 260 9.22 -12.96 -18.32
N ASP A 261 9.84 -12.90 -17.14
CA ASP A 261 11.16 -12.33 -16.92
C ASP A 261 12.26 -13.10 -17.66
N LEU A 262 12.27 -14.45 -17.56
CA LEU A 262 13.22 -15.27 -18.30
C LEU A 262 12.95 -15.25 -19.81
N PHE A 263 11.68 -15.21 -20.21
CA PHE A 263 11.29 -15.13 -21.63
C PHE A 263 11.79 -13.84 -22.29
N LEU A 264 11.68 -12.70 -21.60
CA LEU A 264 12.22 -11.41 -22.06
C LEU A 264 13.75 -11.43 -22.11
N ALA A 265 14.39 -11.94 -21.05
CA ALA A 265 15.85 -11.99 -20.94
C ALA A 265 16.50 -12.85 -22.05
N ASP A 266 15.97 -14.06 -22.30
CA ASP A 266 16.49 -14.97 -23.33
C ASP A 266 16.42 -14.35 -24.74
N ARG A 267 15.35 -13.60 -25.01
CA ARG A 267 15.10 -12.99 -26.32
C ARG A 267 15.72 -11.61 -26.49
N LYS A 268 16.38 -11.07 -25.46
CA LYS A 268 16.94 -9.70 -25.43
C LYS A 268 15.92 -8.64 -25.84
N ILE A 269 14.66 -8.85 -25.47
CA ILE A 269 13.58 -7.89 -25.70
C ILE A 269 13.70 -6.82 -24.61
N ALA A 270 13.68 -5.54 -25.00
CA ALA A 270 13.71 -4.45 -24.03
C ALA A 270 12.39 -4.39 -23.23
N GLU A 271 12.45 -3.87 -22.00
CA GLU A 271 11.32 -3.76 -21.04
C GLU A 271 10.11 -2.93 -21.55
N ASP A 272 10.16 -2.40 -22.77
CA ASP A 272 9.16 -1.47 -23.32
C ASP A 272 8.51 -1.89 -24.65
N ASP A 273 8.70 -3.13 -25.12
CA ASP A 273 8.41 -3.47 -26.51
C ASP A 273 7.10 -4.25 -26.78
N ILE A 274 6.42 -3.87 -27.87
CA ILE A 274 5.22 -4.52 -28.45
C ILE A 274 5.49 -6.02 -28.75
N TYR A 275 6.77 -6.39 -28.91
CA TYR A 275 7.22 -7.73 -29.25
C TYR A 275 6.89 -8.81 -28.21
N LEU A 276 6.69 -8.50 -26.93
CA LEU A 276 6.32 -9.55 -25.96
C LEU A 276 4.95 -10.17 -26.33
N SER A 277 3.97 -9.32 -26.64
CA SER A 277 2.63 -9.77 -27.01
C SER A 277 2.64 -10.58 -28.31
N GLU A 278 3.38 -10.13 -29.33
CA GLU A 278 3.50 -10.81 -30.62
C GLU A 278 4.26 -12.15 -30.50
N ALA A 279 5.39 -12.16 -29.78
CA ALA A 279 6.19 -13.36 -29.59
C ALA A 279 5.45 -14.43 -28.76
N LEU A 280 4.74 -14.02 -27.70
CA LEU A 280 3.90 -14.92 -26.92
C LEU A 280 2.75 -15.45 -27.75
N LEU A 281 2.04 -14.57 -28.46
CA LEU A 281 0.91 -14.97 -29.29
C LEU A 281 1.32 -15.98 -30.36
N HIS A 282 2.44 -15.72 -31.05
CA HIS A 282 3.00 -16.62 -32.04
C HIS A 282 3.33 -17.99 -31.42
N LEU A 283 4.07 -18.02 -30.31
CA LEU A 283 4.41 -19.25 -29.60
C LEU A 283 3.16 -20.06 -29.22
N VAL A 284 2.15 -19.39 -28.66
CA VAL A 284 0.92 -20.00 -28.18
C VAL A 284 0.10 -20.57 -29.34
N GLN A 285 -0.09 -19.78 -30.40
CA GLN A 285 -0.90 -20.17 -31.56
C GLN A 285 -0.24 -21.27 -32.39
N GLU A 286 1.07 -21.19 -32.64
CA GLU A 286 1.79 -22.22 -33.41
C GLU A 286 1.72 -23.59 -32.76
N ASN A 287 1.71 -23.64 -31.43
CA ASN A 287 1.67 -24.88 -30.66
C ASN A 287 0.24 -25.30 -30.26
N GLY A 288 -0.78 -24.51 -30.64
CA GLY A 288 -2.19 -24.84 -30.40
C GLY A 288 -2.65 -24.69 -28.95
N PHE A 289 -1.92 -23.94 -28.12
CA PHE A 289 -2.34 -23.60 -26.76
C PHE A 289 -3.50 -22.60 -26.80
N ASN A 290 -4.36 -22.64 -25.77
CA ASN A 290 -5.51 -21.74 -25.64
C ASN A 290 -5.55 -20.97 -24.32
N ALA A 291 -4.46 -21.07 -23.56
CA ALA A 291 -4.20 -20.32 -22.34
C ALA A 291 -2.69 -20.15 -22.15
N VAL A 292 -2.32 -19.05 -21.51
CA VAL A 292 -1.00 -18.79 -20.95
C VAL A 292 -1.13 -18.78 -19.44
N GLU A 293 -0.25 -19.49 -18.75
CA GLU A 293 -0.04 -19.36 -17.31
C GLU A 293 1.28 -18.64 -17.08
N PHE A 294 1.23 -17.45 -16.50
CA PHE A 294 2.45 -16.76 -16.10
C PHE A 294 2.86 -17.23 -14.71
N MET A 295 4.13 -17.62 -14.57
CA MET A 295 4.80 -17.65 -13.26
C MET A 295 4.68 -16.27 -12.58
N PRO A 296 4.91 -16.14 -11.25
CA PRO A 296 4.56 -14.93 -10.51
C PRO A 296 5.08 -13.65 -11.15
N VAL A 297 4.14 -12.76 -11.49
CA VAL A 297 4.43 -11.46 -12.14
C VAL A 297 4.65 -10.34 -11.13
N MET A 298 4.32 -10.57 -9.88
CA MET A 298 4.53 -9.63 -8.78
C MET A 298 6.02 -9.40 -8.54
N GLU A 299 6.41 -8.28 -7.94
CA GLU A 299 7.83 -8.01 -7.64
C GLU A 299 8.42 -9.05 -6.67
N HIS A 300 9.58 -9.62 -6.99
CA HIS A 300 10.10 -10.83 -6.34
C HIS A 300 11.64 -10.85 -6.28
N ASP A 301 12.21 -11.73 -5.44
CA ASP A 301 13.66 -11.93 -5.30
C ASP A 301 14.27 -12.57 -6.56
N ASP A 302 15.50 -12.20 -6.91
CA ASP A 302 16.20 -12.73 -8.09
C ASP A 302 16.40 -14.25 -8.09
N ALA A 303 16.49 -14.87 -6.91
CA ALA A 303 16.76 -16.29 -6.78
C ALA A 303 15.50 -17.17 -6.89
N ASP A 304 14.32 -16.62 -6.58
CA ASP A 304 13.07 -17.37 -6.58
C ASP A 304 11.88 -16.47 -6.94
N PRO A 305 11.23 -16.67 -8.10
CA PRO A 305 10.05 -15.89 -8.50
C PRO A 305 8.86 -16.06 -7.55
N TYR A 306 8.79 -17.14 -6.77
CA TYR A 306 7.74 -17.32 -5.77
C TYR A 306 8.03 -16.58 -4.45
N ALA A 307 9.25 -16.07 -4.25
CA ALA A 307 9.60 -15.23 -3.11
C ALA A 307 9.21 -13.76 -3.36
N VAL A 308 7.90 -13.51 -3.45
CA VAL A 308 7.32 -12.18 -3.70
C VAL A 308 7.71 -11.20 -2.60
N THR A 309 8.25 -10.05 -3.01
CA THR A 309 8.65 -8.94 -2.15
C THR A 309 7.64 -7.80 -2.15
N ASN A 310 6.79 -7.66 -3.17
CA ASN A 310 5.66 -6.76 -3.18
C ASN A 310 4.52 -7.32 -4.05
N PHE A 311 3.33 -7.52 -3.49
CA PHE A 311 2.23 -8.26 -4.15
C PHE A 311 1.39 -7.41 -5.12
N PHE A 312 1.41 -6.08 -4.97
CA PHE A 312 0.64 -5.15 -5.81
C PHE A 312 1.47 -4.53 -6.94
N ALA A 313 2.80 -4.61 -6.84
CA ALA A 313 3.72 -4.15 -7.87
C ALA A 313 3.99 -5.23 -8.92
N LEU A 314 3.93 -4.86 -10.21
CA LEU A 314 4.51 -5.69 -11.28
C LEU A 314 6.03 -5.74 -11.10
N SER A 315 6.63 -6.91 -11.30
CA SER A 315 8.08 -7.02 -11.24
C SER A 315 8.73 -6.11 -12.27
N SER A 316 9.71 -5.35 -11.79
CA SER A 316 10.46 -4.42 -12.62
C SER A 316 11.26 -5.08 -13.74
N LYS A 317 11.43 -6.42 -13.71
CA LYS A 317 12.02 -7.24 -14.78
C LYS A 317 11.10 -7.47 -15.98
N ILE A 318 9.79 -7.31 -15.77
CA ILE A 318 8.77 -7.50 -16.80
C ILE A 318 8.49 -6.18 -17.55
N GLY A 319 8.72 -5.05 -16.88
CA GLY A 319 8.59 -3.71 -17.44
C GLY A 319 7.49 -2.90 -16.75
N ARG A 320 6.71 -2.15 -17.53
CA ARG A 320 5.64 -1.27 -17.00
C ARG A 320 4.29 -1.97 -17.00
N MET A 321 3.47 -1.68 -15.97
CA MET A 321 2.10 -2.23 -15.84
C MET A 321 1.26 -2.00 -17.10
N GLU A 322 1.33 -0.81 -17.68
CA GLU A 322 0.60 -0.46 -18.92
C GLU A 322 0.91 -1.42 -20.07
N HIS A 323 2.16 -1.87 -20.19
CA HIS A 323 2.57 -2.80 -21.24
C HIS A 323 2.11 -4.21 -20.95
N PHE A 324 2.20 -4.65 -19.69
CA PHE A 324 1.67 -5.94 -19.28
C PHE A 324 0.16 -6.06 -19.54
N MET A 325 -0.62 -5.01 -19.24
CA MET A 325 -2.04 -4.97 -19.57
C MET A 325 -2.30 -5.04 -21.08
N LYS A 326 -1.49 -4.38 -21.92
CA LYS A 326 -1.55 -4.50 -23.40
C LYS A 326 -1.25 -5.92 -23.90
N VAL A 327 -0.35 -6.65 -23.26
CA VAL A 327 -0.10 -8.07 -23.57
C VAL A 327 -1.37 -8.89 -23.35
N ILE A 328 -2.04 -8.68 -22.22
CA ILE A 328 -3.27 -9.40 -21.88
C ILE A 328 -4.40 -9.05 -22.86
N ASP A 329 -4.60 -7.76 -23.17
CA ASP A 329 -5.59 -7.33 -24.17
C ASP A 329 -5.35 -8.01 -25.54
N THR A 330 -4.08 -8.10 -25.95
CA THR A 330 -3.69 -8.77 -27.19
C THR A 330 -4.00 -10.27 -27.16
N LEU A 331 -3.72 -10.96 -26.06
CA LEU A 331 -4.03 -12.38 -25.89
C LEU A 331 -5.55 -12.62 -25.92
N HIS A 332 -6.33 -11.81 -25.20
CA HIS A 332 -7.79 -11.92 -25.17
C HIS A 332 -8.43 -11.69 -26.55
N ARG A 333 -7.97 -10.68 -27.30
CA ARG A 333 -8.43 -10.42 -28.67
C ARG A 333 -8.19 -11.59 -29.63
N ASN A 334 -7.27 -12.48 -29.27
CA ASN A 334 -6.95 -13.69 -30.02
C ASN A 334 -7.51 -14.98 -29.36
N GLY A 335 -8.41 -14.84 -28.38
CA GLY A 335 -9.06 -15.97 -27.73
C GLY A 335 -8.17 -16.75 -26.75
N ILE A 336 -7.02 -16.20 -26.35
CA ILE A 336 -6.08 -16.83 -25.42
C ILE A 336 -6.38 -16.35 -24.00
N ARG A 337 -6.59 -17.29 -23.08
CA ARG A 337 -6.81 -17.00 -21.66
C ARG A 337 -5.50 -16.72 -20.93
N VAL A 338 -5.56 -15.91 -19.86
CA VAL A 338 -4.42 -15.60 -19.00
C VAL A 338 -4.66 -16.06 -17.57
N ILE A 339 -3.78 -16.91 -17.07
CA ILE A 339 -3.74 -17.39 -15.69
C ILE A 339 -2.48 -16.84 -15.02
N LEU A 340 -2.57 -16.43 -13.76
CA LEU A 340 -1.39 -16.04 -12.98
C LEU A 340 -1.12 -17.02 -11.84
N ASP A 341 0.14 -17.41 -11.68
CA ASP A 341 0.64 -17.95 -10.43
C ASP A 341 0.53 -16.89 -9.34
N PHE A 342 -0.21 -17.23 -8.28
CA PHE A 342 -0.47 -16.35 -7.16
C PHE A 342 -0.01 -17.01 -5.85
N PRO A 343 1.24 -16.71 -5.38
CA PRO A 343 1.82 -17.32 -4.18
C PRO A 343 1.22 -16.71 -2.89
N ALA A 344 -0.06 -16.97 -2.65
CA ALA A 344 -0.82 -16.43 -1.52
C ALA A 344 -0.68 -17.25 -0.22
N THR A 345 0.19 -18.25 -0.20
CA THR A 345 0.32 -19.19 0.92
C THR A 345 1.51 -18.90 1.82
N PHE A 346 2.50 -18.15 1.33
CA PHE A 346 3.71 -17.81 2.07
C PHE A 346 4.37 -16.53 1.55
N PHE A 347 5.35 -16.03 2.31
CA PHE A 347 6.28 -14.98 1.87
C PHE A 347 7.63 -15.14 2.58
N SER A 348 8.68 -14.47 2.08
CA SER A 348 10.02 -14.55 2.66
C SER A 348 10.26 -13.46 3.72
N GLU A 349 11.20 -13.69 4.63
CA GLU A 349 11.66 -12.64 5.57
C GLU A 349 12.29 -11.43 4.88
N LYS A 350 12.76 -11.61 3.64
CA LYS A 350 13.29 -10.51 2.82
C LYS A 350 12.19 -9.57 2.34
N ASN A 351 10.91 -9.94 2.47
CA ASN A 351 9.80 -9.04 2.17
C ASN A 351 9.71 -7.97 3.27
N GLN A 352 10.30 -6.81 2.99
CA GLN A 352 10.41 -5.68 3.93
C GLN A 352 9.08 -4.96 4.20
N SER A 353 8.05 -5.23 3.41
CA SER A 353 6.71 -4.68 3.63
C SER A 353 5.87 -5.52 4.60
N LEU A 354 6.06 -6.86 4.60
CA LEU A 354 5.21 -7.79 5.35
C LEU A 354 5.88 -8.35 6.61
N PHE A 355 7.16 -8.71 6.54
CA PHE A 355 7.83 -9.36 7.66
C PHE A 355 7.92 -8.43 8.86
N ARG A 356 7.28 -8.84 9.97
CA ARG A 356 7.18 -8.03 11.19
C ARG A 356 6.85 -6.57 10.86
N ALA A 357 5.84 -6.36 10.03
CA ALA A 357 5.50 -5.06 9.47
C ALA A 357 5.34 -3.96 10.54
N ASN A 358 4.82 -4.27 11.72
CA ASN A 358 4.72 -3.34 12.85
C ASN A 358 5.76 -3.57 13.97
N GLY A 359 6.83 -4.33 13.69
CA GLY A 359 7.85 -4.75 14.66
C GLY A 359 7.57 -6.10 15.33
N SER A 360 6.39 -6.69 15.09
CA SER A 360 5.97 -8.00 15.60
C SER A 360 5.26 -8.81 14.49
N PRO A 361 5.08 -10.13 14.65
CA PRO A 361 4.29 -10.93 13.70
C PRO A 361 2.92 -10.29 13.42
N LEU A 362 2.69 -9.89 12.16
CA LEU A 362 1.49 -9.17 11.76
C LEU A 362 0.79 -9.84 10.57
N TYR A 363 1.54 -10.06 9.49
CA TYR A 363 1.04 -10.76 8.29
C TYR A 363 1.28 -12.27 8.39
N GLU A 364 2.32 -12.66 9.10
CA GLU A 364 2.67 -14.03 9.47
C GLU A 364 2.02 -14.46 10.79
N TYR A 365 1.82 -15.77 10.97
CA TYR A 365 1.34 -16.30 12.25
C TYR A 365 2.31 -15.97 13.39
N ALA A 366 1.76 -15.47 14.51
CA ALA A 366 2.52 -15.31 15.75
C ALA A 366 2.86 -16.66 16.42
N GLU A 367 2.07 -17.71 16.14
CA GLU A 367 2.25 -19.05 16.70
C GLU A 367 3.43 -19.76 16.01
N PRO A 368 4.53 -20.12 16.72
CA PRO A 368 5.73 -20.69 16.10
C PRO A 368 5.49 -22.00 15.32
N THR A 369 4.52 -22.80 15.75
CA THR A 369 4.11 -24.05 15.09
C THR A 369 3.35 -23.82 13.79
N LYS A 370 2.99 -22.59 13.45
CA LYS A 370 2.37 -22.21 12.16
C LYS A 370 3.17 -21.15 11.40
N GLU A 371 4.03 -20.38 12.08
CA GLU A 371 4.78 -19.24 11.52
C GLU A 371 5.55 -19.62 10.25
N ARG A 372 6.28 -20.74 10.25
CA ARG A 372 7.23 -21.09 9.19
C ARG A 372 6.99 -22.44 8.55
N GLN A 373 7.19 -22.51 7.24
CA GLN A 373 7.31 -23.76 6.51
C GLN A 373 8.65 -24.42 6.82
N PRO A 374 8.70 -25.66 7.37
CA PRO A 374 9.92 -26.24 7.92
C PRO A 374 11.09 -26.38 6.94
N LYS A 375 10.83 -26.72 5.67
CA LYS A 375 11.89 -26.96 4.68
C LYS A 375 12.39 -25.68 4.01
N SER A 376 11.48 -24.79 3.60
CA SER A 376 11.85 -23.55 2.89
C SER A 376 12.25 -22.43 3.84
N GLY A 377 11.76 -22.44 5.08
CA GLY A 377 11.92 -21.35 6.04
C GLY A 377 11.01 -20.15 5.77
N TYR A 378 10.20 -20.18 4.71
CA TYR A 378 9.23 -19.12 4.40
C TYR A 378 8.16 -18.99 5.48
N LEU A 379 7.70 -17.77 5.65
CA LEU A 379 6.65 -17.41 6.59
C LEU A 379 5.28 -17.75 5.98
N THR A 380 4.39 -18.27 6.80
CA THR A 380 3.01 -18.57 6.41
C THR A 380 2.11 -17.40 6.81
N PHE A 381 1.27 -16.93 5.89
CA PHE A 381 0.29 -15.89 6.19
C PHE A 381 -0.67 -16.31 7.31
N ASP A 382 -1.00 -15.39 8.22
CA ASP A 382 -1.97 -15.59 9.28
C ASP A 382 -3.41 -15.55 8.73
N PHE A 383 -3.90 -16.71 8.29
CA PHE A 383 -5.29 -16.86 7.79
C PHE A 383 -6.35 -16.70 8.89
N GLY A 384 -5.95 -16.70 10.17
CA GLY A 384 -6.83 -16.41 11.28
C GLY A 384 -7.17 -14.92 11.39
N ARG A 385 -6.36 -14.05 10.77
CA ARG A 385 -6.51 -12.60 10.82
C ARG A 385 -7.26 -12.07 9.59
N LYS A 386 -8.38 -11.37 9.84
CA LYS A 386 -9.28 -10.92 8.77
C LYS A 386 -8.67 -9.84 7.89
N GLU A 387 -7.83 -8.96 8.42
CA GLU A 387 -7.10 -7.95 7.67
C GLU A 387 -6.08 -8.57 6.71
N VAL A 388 -5.41 -9.65 7.12
CA VAL A 388 -4.46 -10.40 6.28
C VAL A 388 -5.19 -11.17 5.18
N VAL A 389 -6.30 -11.81 5.53
CA VAL A 389 -7.21 -12.40 4.53
C VAL A 389 -7.71 -11.32 3.56
N ASN A 390 -8.08 -10.14 4.06
CA ASN A 390 -8.51 -9.04 3.20
C ASN A 390 -7.40 -8.59 2.25
N TYR A 391 -6.17 -8.45 2.75
CA TYR A 391 -5.01 -8.10 1.94
C TYR A 391 -4.88 -9.06 0.75
N LEU A 392 -4.87 -10.37 1.02
CA LEU A 392 -4.76 -11.41 -0.03
C LEU A 392 -5.94 -11.40 -1.01
N LEU A 393 -7.18 -11.27 -0.50
CA LEU A 393 -8.38 -11.22 -1.33
C LEU A 393 -8.38 -9.97 -2.23
N SER A 394 -8.01 -8.82 -1.67
CA SER A 394 -7.93 -7.56 -2.42
C SER A 394 -6.80 -7.60 -3.46
N CYS A 395 -5.68 -8.25 -3.16
CA CYS A 395 -4.60 -8.46 -4.12
C CYS A 395 -5.03 -9.37 -5.28
N ALA A 396 -5.72 -10.48 -4.99
CA ALA A 396 -6.26 -11.35 -6.03
C ALA A 396 -7.20 -10.57 -6.95
N LEU A 397 -8.10 -9.77 -6.37
CA LEU A 397 -9.04 -8.95 -7.13
C LEU A 397 -8.39 -7.77 -7.85
N TYR A 398 -7.31 -7.21 -7.32
CA TYR A 398 -6.52 -6.19 -8.00
C TYR A 398 -6.01 -6.73 -9.35
N TRP A 399 -5.33 -7.88 -9.36
CA TRP A 399 -4.82 -8.48 -10.60
C TRP A 399 -5.95 -8.85 -11.57
N CYS A 400 -7.04 -9.42 -11.08
CA CYS A 400 -8.15 -9.79 -11.94
C CYS A 400 -8.97 -8.61 -12.48
N SER A 401 -9.14 -7.54 -11.69
CA SER A 401 -9.96 -6.39 -12.09
C SER A 401 -9.14 -5.37 -12.89
N LEU A 402 -7.90 -5.09 -12.48
CA LEU A 402 -7.03 -4.16 -13.17
C LEU A 402 -6.51 -4.77 -14.47
N CYS A 403 -6.03 -6.01 -14.44
CA CYS A 403 -5.35 -6.64 -15.59
C CYS A 403 -6.24 -7.63 -16.36
N HIS A 404 -7.52 -7.77 -16.01
CA HIS A 404 -8.48 -8.67 -16.67
C HIS A 404 -8.13 -10.18 -16.63
N VAL A 405 -7.20 -10.61 -15.76
CA VAL A 405 -6.75 -12.00 -15.62
C VAL A 405 -7.93 -12.98 -15.47
N ASP A 406 -7.88 -14.11 -16.19
CA ASP A 406 -8.96 -15.09 -16.27
C ASP A 406 -8.98 -16.12 -15.14
N GLY A 407 -7.85 -16.34 -14.50
CA GLY A 407 -7.71 -17.34 -13.43
C GLY A 407 -6.45 -17.14 -12.60
N LEU A 408 -6.45 -17.74 -11.41
CA LEU A 408 -5.31 -17.74 -10.50
C LEU A 408 -4.95 -19.18 -10.16
N ARG A 409 -3.66 -19.52 -10.20
CA ARG A 409 -3.13 -20.79 -9.71
C ARG A 409 -2.40 -20.53 -8.41
N VAL A 410 -2.91 -21.11 -7.31
CA VAL A 410 -2.31 -20.97 -5.98
C VAL A 410 -1.46 -22.20 -5.68
N THR A 411 -0.18 -21.99 -5.40
CA THR A 411 0.77 -23.05 -5.08
C THR A 411 0.78 -23.39 -3.58
N ASP A 412 1.32 -24.56 -3.25
CA ASP A 412 1.61 -24.96 -1.86
C ASP A 412 0.41 -25.04 -0.91
N ILE A 413 -0.80 -25.28 -1.43
CA ILE A 413 -2.03 -25.42 -0.63
C ILE A 413 -1.88 -26.49 0.48
N ALA A 414 -1.28 -27.65 0.17
CA ALA A 414 -1.07 -28.71 1.15
C ALA A 414 -0.26 -28.25 2.38
N LYS A 415 0.69 -27.32 2.18
CA LYS A 415 1.56 -26.78 3.24
C LYS A 415 0.79 -25.92 4.24
N ILE A 416 -0.35 -25.36 3.84
CA ILE A 416 -1.15 -24.49 4.70
C ILE A 416 -2.38 -25.18 5.28
N ILE A 417 -2.98 -26.15 4.59
CA ILE A 417 -4.20 -26.83 5.06
C ILE A 417 -3.93 -27.94 6.08
N TYR A 418 -2.68 -28.41 6.20
CA TYR A 418 -2.28 -29.41 7.19
C TYR A 418 -1.27 -28.82 8.18
N LEU A 419 -1.63 -28.83 9.46
CA LEU A 419 -0.82 -28.34 10.57
C LEU A 419 0.43 -29.20 10.80
N ASP A 420 0.45 -30.45 10.34
CA ASP A 420 1.56 -31.41 10.45
C ASP A 420 2.41 -31.53 9.18
N TYR A 421 2.11 -30.74 8.15
CA TYR A 421 2.84 -30.81 6.88
C TYR A 421 4.34 -30.55 7.06
N ASP A 422 5.16 -31.51 6.64
CA ASP A 422 6.63 -31.48 6.77
C ASP A 422 7.15 -31.29 8.22
N ARG A 423 6.33 -31.61 9.24
CA ARG A 423 6.71 -31.48 10.65
C ARG A 423 6.90 -32.84 11.32
N PRO A 424 7.93 -33.00 12.17
CA PRO A 424 8.10 -34.22 12.95
C PRO A 424 7.00 -34.34 14.03
N PRO A 425 6.81 -35.55 14.60
CA PRO A 425 5.96 -35.74 15.77
C PRO A 425 6.34 -34.76 16.91
N GLY A 426 5.35 -34.08 17.47
CA GLY A 426 5.57 -33.03 18.49
C GLY A 426 5.94 -31.65 17.93
N GLY A 427 6.12 -31.51 16.62
CA GLY A 427 6.43 -30.23 15.94
C GLY A 427 5.20 -29.43 15.47
N TRP A 428 3.99 -29.86 15.85
CA TRP A 428 2.72 -29.25 15.50
C TRP A 428 1.69 -29.45 16.61
N ILE A 429 0.62 -28.64 16.58
CA ILE A 429 -0.48 -28.67 17.56
C ILE A 429 -1.78 -28.99 16.82
N PRO A 430 -2.62 -29.93 17.30
CA PRO A 430 -3.91 -30.21 16.69
C PRO A 430 -4.87 -29.02 16.72
N ASN A 431 -5.80 -28.99 15.77
CA ASN A 431 -6.90 -28.03 15.78
C ASN A 431 -7.87 -28.28 16.94
N ILE A 432 -8.86 -27.39 17.10
CA ILE A 432 -9.87 -27.47 18.17
C ILE A 432 -10.71 -28.75 18.19
N TYR A 433 -10.69 -29.55 17.11
CA TYR A 433 -11.37 -30.85 17.00
C TYR A 433 -10.42 -32.04 17.14
N GLY A 434 -9.14 -31.80 17.44
CA GLY A 434 -8.11 -32.84 17.58
C GLY A 434 -7.54 -33.36 16.27
N GLY A 435 -7.89 -32.75 15.12
CA GLY A 435 -7.37 -33.09 13.80
C GLY A 435 -6.13 -32.29 13.41
N ASN A 436 -5.52 -32.65 12.28
CA ASN A 436 -4.38 -31.93 11.69
C ASN A 436 -4.78 -30.85 10.67
N GLN A 437 -6.07 -30.65 10.42
CA GLN A 437 -6.52 -29.63 9.47
C GLN A 437 -6.30 -28.22 10.03
N ASN A 438 -5.74 -27.32 9.25
CA ASN A 438 -5.70 -25.89 9.54
C ASN A 438 -7.02 -25.25 9.08
N LEU A 439 -7.94 -25.07 10.03
CA LEU A 439 -9.30 -24.63 9.74
C LEU A 439 -9.34 -23.21 9.17
N GLU A 440 -8.44 -22.34 9.63
CA GLU A 440 -8.28 -20.97 9.16
C GLU A 440 -7.83 -20.94 7.69
N ALA A 441 -6.85 -21.77 7.33
CA ALA A 441 -6.40 -21.90 5.95
C ALA A 441 -7.47 -22.51 5.03
N GLU A 442 -8.23 -23.51 5.51
CA GLU A 442 -9.36 -24.05 4.75
C GLU A 442 -10.45 -23.00 4.47
N ASP A 443 -10.79 -22.17 5.48
CA ASP A 443 -11.76 -21.09 5.32
C ASP A 443 -11.26 -20.03 4.33
N PHE A 444 -9.97 -19.68 4.40
CA PHE A 444 -9.34 -18.79 3.41
C PHE A 444 -9.47 -19.33 1.99
N VAL A 445 -9.10 -20.60 1.74
CA VAL A 445 -9.17 -21.20 0.40
C VAL A 445 -10.60 -21.21 -0.13
N LYS A 446 -11.59 -21.54 0.72
CA LYS A 446 -13.02 -21.47 0.36
C LYS A 446 -13.43 -20.03 0.03
N THR A 447 -13.03 -19.06 0.85
CA THR A 447 -13.38 -17.65 0.70
C THR A 447 -12.75 -17.04 -0.55
N LEU A 448 -11.48 -17.33 -0.83
CA LEU A 448 -10.78 -16.88 -2.04
C LEU A 448 -11.51 -17.36 -3.29
N ASN A 449 -11.79 -18.67 -3.38
CA ASN A 449 -12.54 -19.23 -4.51
C ASN A 449 -13.91 -18.56 -4.66
N GLN A 450 -14.71 -18.50 -3.59
CA GLN A 450 -16.04 -17.90 -3.66
C GLN A 450 -16.00 -16.43 -4.10
N THR A 451 -15.03 -15.67 -3.59
CA THR A 451 -14.89 -14.23 -3.88
C THR A 451 -14.49 -14.01 -5.33
N VAL A 452 -13.46 -14.70 -5.80
CA VAL A 452 -12.97 -14.62 -7.18
C VAL A 452 -14.07 -15.07 -8.15
N HIS A 453 -14.75 -16.19 -7.87
CA HIS A 453 -15.84 -16.67 -8.71
C HIS A 453 -17.00 -15.67 -8.80
N LYS A 454 -17.46 -15.12 -7.67
CA LYS A 454 -18.56 -14.16 -7.65
C LYS A 454 -18.23 -12.86 -8.40
N ARG A 455 -16.98 -12.41 -8.36
CA ARG A 455 -16.57 -11.09 -8.87
C ARG A 455 -15.92 -11.07 -10.24
N ILE A 456 -15.50 -12.22 -10.77
CA ILE A 456 -14.77 -12.29 -12.06
C ILE A 456 -15.41 -13.33 -12.99
N VAL A 457 -15.97 -14.41 -12.43
CA VAL A 457 -16.49 -15.55 -13.20
C VAL A 457 -17.98 -15.40 -13.53
N VAL A 458 -18.78 -14.78 -12.64
CA VAL A 458 -20.23 -14.59 -12.83
C VAL A 458 -20.57 -13.18 -13.33
N SER A 459 -19.74 -12.19 -13.01
CA SER A 459 -19.84 -10.80 -13.47
C SER A 459 -19.39 -10.66 -14.90
#